data_AF-A0A1H5TYS7-F1
#
_entry.id   AF-A0A1H5TYS7-F1
#
_cell.length_a   1.000
_cell.length_b   1.000
_cell.length_c   1.000
_cell.angle_alpha   90.00
_cell.angle_beta   90.00
_cell.angle_gamma   90.00
#
_symmetry.space_group_name_H-M   'P 1'
#
loop_
_entity.id
_entity.type
_entity.pdbx_description
1 polymer ?
#
loop_
_entity_poly.entity_id
_entity_poly.type
_entity_poly.pdbx_seq_one_letter_code
_entity_poly.pdbx_strand_id
1 'polypeptide(L)'
;MDNIIQSLKEFIWEIVGFLVPGLFLIILSNFLISTENQIKNNFLFDWDAFEHSLIIIQGYIFGYIIYSLTKYKVYIQDKIIDYLFYIAKSNKNMINDYVNKKIIKFIYRFLYIRHSSYWHKDFQKSELYKAVLQKYRSEISNIDSMNVNEVRNILMTKNDKQSQVIYTFIFRSSMFDHISTVFILIIVTLFVQGIFNISLLKVGKPYNYIYFIMIILIPLLGNSKRFFFPKAIRVPFSNI
;
A
#
# COMPACT_ATOMS: atom_id res chain seq x y z
N MET A 1 0.83 31.95 -15.56
CA MET A 1 -0.43 31.44 -14.94
C MET A 1 -0.45 29.92 -14.89
N ASP A 2 -0.02 29.25 -15.95
CA ASP A 2 -0.04 27.77 -16.05
C ASP A 2 0.71 27.06 -14.91
N ASN A 3 1.86 27.58 -14.48
CA ASN A 3 2.61 27.01 -13.35
C ASN A 3 1.81 27.06 -12.03
N ILE A 4 1.06 28.14 -11.78
CA ILE A 4 0.25 28.29 -10.55
C ILE A 4 -0.90 27.28 -10.56
N ILE A 5 -1.56 27.10 -11.70
CA ILE A 5 -2.66 26.14 -11.86
C ILE A 5 -2.15 24.71 -11.67
N GLN A 6 -0.98 24.39 -12.22
CA GLN A 6 -0.37 23.07 -12.06
C GLN A 6 0.01 22.79 -10.60
N SER A 7 0.65 23.73 -9.91
CA SER A 7 0.98 23.58 -8.49
C SER A 7 -0.27 23.45 -7.61
N LEU A 8 -1.33 24.22 -7.90
CA LEU A 8 -2.60 24.11 -7.17
C LEU A 8 -3.25 22.73 -7.38
N LYS A 9 -3.20 22.22 -8.62
CA LYS A 9 -3.71 20.88 -8.95
C LYS A 9 -2.94 19.79 -8.19
N GLU A 10 -1.61 19.88 -8.14
CA GLU A 10 -0.76 18.94 -7.39
C GLU A 10 -1.09 18.97 -5.89
N PHE A 11 -1.22 20.17 -5.31
CA PHE A 11 -1.63 20.34 -3.92
C PHE A 11 -3.01 19.72 -3.62
N ILE A 12 -4.00 19.94 -4.49
CA ILE A 12 -5.33 19.31 -4.35
C ILE A 12 -5.20 17.79 -4.39
N TRP A 13 -4.38 17.24 -5.28
CA TRP A 13 -4.17 15.79 -5.37
C TRP A 13 -3.52 15.21 -4.12
N GLU A 14 -2.58 15.93 -3.51
CA GLU A 14 -2.01 15.55 -2.21
C GLU A 14 -3.09 15.50 -1.12
N ILE A 15 -3.93 16.53 -1.03
CA ILE A 15 -5.05 16.56 -0.07
C ILE A 15 -5.99 15.38 -0.29
N VAL A 16 -6.41 15.15 -1.54
CA VAL A 16 -7.30 14.04 -1.90
C VAL A 16 -6.66 12.69 -1.56
N GLY A 17 -5.35 12.54 -1.76
CA GLY A 17 -4.60 11.34 -1.43
C GLY A 17 -4.69 10.94 0.05
N PHE A 18 -4.75 11.91 0.97
CA PHE A 18 -4.98 11.65 2.39
C PHE A 18 -6.47 11.58 2.74
N LEU A 19 -7.31 12.42 2.15
CA LEU A 19 -8.73 12.51 2.48
C LEU A 19 -9.46 11.19 2.18
N VAL A 20 -9.20 10.59 1.02
CA VAL A 20 -9.92 9.39 0.56
C VAL A 20 -9.80 8.21 1.55
N PRO A 21 -8.60 7.76 2.01
CA PRO A 21 -8.51 6.66 2.95
C PRO A 21 -9.14 6.95 4.31
N GLY A 22 -9.13 8.21 4.77
CA GLY A 22 -9.79 8.58 6.02
C GLY A 22 -11.31 8.61 5.90
N LEU A 23 -11.86 9.17 4.81
CA LEU A 23 -13.29 9.09 4.53
C LEU A 23 -13.76 7.64 4.37
N PHE A 24 -12.94 6.79 3.75
CA PHE A 24 -13.23 5.35 3.65
C PHE A 24 -13.33 4.69 5.03
N LEU A 25 -12.41 5.01 5.96
CA LEU A 25 -12.50 4.54 7.34
C LEU A 25 -13.78 5.01 8.04
N ILE A 26 -14.15 6.28 7.90
CA ILE A 26 -15.36 6.85 8.51
C ILE A 26 -16.60 6.11 7.99
N ILE A 27 -16.76 5.99 6.67
CA ILE A 27 -17.89 5.31 6.04
C ILE A 27 -18.00 3.87 6.53
N LEU A 28 -16.87 3.16 6.54
CA LEU A 28 -16.85 1.76 6.94
C LEU A 28 -17.15 1.59 8.43
N SER A 29 -16.62 2.46 9.28
CA SER A 29 -16.87 2.44 10.72
C SER A 29 -18.32 2.75 11.03
N ASN A 30 -18.93 3.73 10.36
CA ASN A 30 -20.36 4.05 10.48
C ASN A 30 -21.24 2.86 10.10
N PHE A 31 -20.87 2.13 9.04
CA PHE A 31 -21.61 0.95 8.63
C PHE A 31 -21.52 -0.19 9.66
N LEU A 32 -20.35 -0.37 10.28
CA LEU A 32 -20.03 -1.53 11.13
C LEU A 32 -20.22 -1.33 12.63
N ILE A 33 -20.29 -0.11 13.15
CA ILE A 33 -20.42 0.13 14.60
C ILE A 33 -21.84 -0.15 15.09
N SER A 34 -21.96 -0.78 16.25
CA SER A 34 -23.23 -1.14 16.89
C SER A 34 -24.07 0.09 17.21
N THR A 35 -25.38 0.00 16.99
CA THR A 35 -26.34 1.08 17.27
C THR A 35 -26.44 1.43 18.75
N GLU A 36 -26.08 0.51 19.64
CA GLU A 36 -26.06 0.74 21.09
C GLU A 36 -24.99 1.77 21.50
N ASN A 37 -23.93 1.90 20.70
CA ASN A 37 -22.81 2.80 20.96
C ASN A 37 -22.84 4.05 20.06
N GLN A 38 -23.95 4.29 19.35
CA GLN A 38 -24.10 5.43 18.45
C GLN A 38 -24.76 6.61 19.17
N ILE A 39 -24.34 7.82 18.81
CA ILE A 39 -25.06 9.05 19.15
C ILE A 39 -26.41 8.96 18.41
N LYS A 40 -27.51 9.46 19.02
CA LYS A 40 -28.87 9.42 18.43
C LYS A 40 -28.80 9.71 16.92
N ASN A 41 -29.38 8.82 16.09
CA ASN A 41 -29.41 8.84 14.61
C ASN A 41 -28.40 7.95 13.85
N ASN A 42 -27.97 6.82 14.41
CA ASN A 42 -27.25 5.76 13.69
C ASN A 42 -25.83 6.09 13.17
N PHE A 43 -25.17 7.10 13.72
CA PHE A 43 -23.82 7.50 13.29
C PHE A 43 -22.86 7.65 14.47
N LEU A 44 -21.56 7.39 14.22
CA LEU A 44 -20.49 7.78 15.14
C LEU A 44 -20.45 9.30 15.37
N PHE A 45 -20.90 10.06 14.38
CA PHE A 45 -20.84 11.51 14.32
C PHE A 45 -22.24 12.04 14.08
N ASP A 46 -22.65 13.01 14.90
CA ASP A 46 -23.88 13.76 14.68
C ASP A 46 -23.69 14.71 13.50
N TRP A 47 -24.18 14.32 12.32
CA TRP A 47 -24.02 15.09 11.08
C TRP A 47 -24.66 16.47 11.17
N ASP A 48 -25.72 16.61 11.96
CA ASP A 48 -26.43 17.87 12.15
C ASP A 48 -25.61 18.79 13.07
N ALA A 49 -24.88 18.22 14.04
CA ALA A 49 -24.02 18.99 14.94
C ALA A 49 -22.67 19.40 14.33
N PHE A 50 -22.14 18.65 13.36
CA PHE A 50 -20.74 18.79 12.95
C PHE A 50 -20.49 19.65 11.72
N GLU A 51 -21.52 20.11 11.00
CA GLU A 51 -21.38 20.82 9.72
C GLU A 51 -20.50 20.07 8.67
N HIS A 52 -20.58 20.45 7.40
CA HIS A 52 -19.92 19.69 6.33
C HIS A 52 -18.38 19.81 6.37
N SER A 53 -17.87 20.87 7.00
CA SER A 53 -16.44 21.21 7.07
C SER A 53 -15.66 20.26 8.00
N LEU A 54 -16.26 19.83 9.11
CA LEU A 54 -15.57 19.05 10.13
C LEU A 54 -15.26 17.62 9.67
N ILE A 55 -16.08 17.08 8.75
CA ILE A 55 -15.89 15.74 8.18
C ILE A 55 -14.70 15.71 7.23
N ILE A 56 -14.48 16.79 6.50
CA ILE A 56 -13.29 16.94 5.67
C ILE A 56 -12.04 16.96 6.57
N ILE A 57 -12.09 17.72 7.67
CA ILE A 57 -10.98 17.81 8.64
C ILE A 57 -10.70 16.44 9.26
N GLN A 58 -11.72 15.75 9.77
CA GLN A 58 -11.58 14.41 10.35
C GLN A 58 -11.11 13.38 9.32
N GLY A 59 -11.67 13.41 8.11
CA GLY A 59 -11.24 12.55 7.01
C GLY A 59 -9.77 12.76 6.68
N TYR A 60 -9.29 14.00 6.69
CA TYR A 60 -7.88 14.30 6.48
C TYR A 60 -7.00 13.77 7.62
N ILE A 61 -7.39 13.99 8.89
CA ILE A 61 -6.68 13.50 10.08
C ILE A 61 -6.60 11.96 10.07
N PHE A 62 -7.74 11.28 9.89
CA PHE A 62 -7.76 9.82 9.80
C PHE A 62 -6.98 9.32 8.59
N GLY A 63 -7.01 10.06 7.48
CA GLY A 63 -6.16 9.82 6.33
C GLY A 63 -4.68 9.73 6.67
N TYR A 64 -4.18 10.72 7.42
CA TYR A 64 -2.80 10.75 7.88
C TYR A 64 -2.46 9.58 8.82
N ILE A 65 -3.39 9.22 9.71
CA ILE A 65 -3.25 8.06 10.60
C ILE A 65 -3.17 6.77 9.77
N ILE A 66 -4.08 6.56 8.82
CA ILE A 66 -4.07 5.38 7.94
C ILE A 66 -2.79 5.32 7.12
N TYR A 67 -2.31 6.44 6.62
CA TYR A 67 -1.06 6.50 5.88
C TYR A 67 0.13 6.09 6.75
N SER A 68 0.22 6.61 7.97
CA SER A 68 1.26 6.27 8.95
C SER A 68 1.22 4.79 9.34
N LEU A 69 0.03 4.26 9.63
CA LEU A 69 -0.18 2.85 9.93
C LEU A 69 0.13 1.94 8.74
N THR A 70 -0.13 2.40 7.51
CA THR A 70 0.22 1.66 6.30
C THR A 70 1.74 1.53 6.16
N LYS A 71 2.49 2.60 6.41
CA LYS A 71 3.97 2.55 6.43
C LYS A 71 4.47 1.60 7.51
N TYR A 72 3.91 1.70 8.72
CA TYR A 72 4.28 0.83 9.83
C TYR A 72 3.96 -0.65 9.56
N LYS A 73 2.79 -0.94 8.98
CA LYS A 73 2.39 -2.28 8.52
C LYS A 73 3.44 -2.87 7.57
N VAL A 74 3.85 -2.11 6.54
CA VAL A 74 4.84 -2.58 5.56
C VAL A 74 6.19 -2.84 6.23
N TYR A 75 6.62 -1.96 7.14
CA TYR A 75 7.85 -2.15 7.92
C TYR A 75 7.82 -3.45 8.73
N ILE A 76 6.74 -3.71 9.47
CA ILE A 76 6.57 -4.97 10.22
C ILE A 76 6.59 -6.17 9.28
N GLN A 77 5.88 -6.10 8.15
CA GLN A 77 5.83 -7.19 7.19
C GLN A 77 7.22 -7.53 6.64
N ASP A 78 8.02 -6.54 6.27
CA ASP A 78 9.40 -6.77 5.80
C ASP A 78 10.27 -7.37 6.92
N LYS A 79 10.15 -6.89 8.17
CA LYS A 79 10.87 -7.47 9.32
C LYS A 79 10.50 -8.93 9.58
N ILE A 80 9.22 -9.27 9.48
CA ILE A 80 8.76 -10.66 9.59
C ILE A 80 9.34 -11.50 8.46
N ILE A 81 9.35 -10.99 7.22
CA ILE A 81 9.92 -11.68 6.07
C ILE A 81 11.42 -11.92 6.26
N ASP A 82 12.18 -10.93 6.74
CA ASP A 82 13.61 -11.06 7.05
C ASP A 82 13.86 -12.13 8.12
N TYR A 83 13.04 -12.15 9.16
CA TYR A 83 13.11 -13.17 10.20
C TYR A 83 12.80 -14.58 9.66
N LEU A 84 11.79 -14.72 8.81
CA LEU A 84 11.46 -15.99 8.17
C LEU A 84 12.58 -16.45 7.22
N PHE A 85 13.25 -15.53 6.52
CA PHE A 85 14.42 -15.83 5.72
C PHE A 85 15.59 -16.34 6.55
N TYR A 86 15.83 -15.73 7.71
CA TYR A 86 16.85 -16.15 8.65
C TYR A 86 16.60 -17.59 9.14
N ILE A 87 15.36 -17.90 9.56
CA ILE A 87 14.97 -19.26 9.98
C ILE A 87 15.16 -20.26 8.85
N ALA A 88 14.66 -19.93 7.65
CA ALA A 88 14.78 -20.80 6.48
C ALA A 88 16.26 -21.08 6.14
N LYS A 89 17.17 -20.12 6.39
CA LYS A 89 18.61 -20.25 6.11
C LYS A 89 19.29 -21.15 7.10
N SER A 90 18.96 -20.99 8.38
CA SER A 90 19.47 -21.85 9.46
C SER A 90 19.12 -23.31 9.19
N ASN A 91 17.87 -23.58 8.80
CA ASN A 91 17.39 -24.96 8.57
C ASN A 91 17.94 -25.60 7.29
N LYS A 92 18.34 -24.81 6.29
CA LYS A 92 18.92 -25.33 5.04
C LYS A 92 20.22 -26.13 5.28
N ASN A 93 20.97 -25.79 6.31
CA ASN A 93 22.22 -26.47 6.64
C ASN A 93 22.02 -27.82 7.36
N MET A 94 20.84 -28.05 7.95
CA MET A 94 20.54 -29.30 8.67
C MET A 94 19.83 -30.36 7.82
N ILE A 95 19.21 -29.97 6.70
CA ILE A 95 18.30 -30.87 5.97
C ILE A 95 18.94 -31.37 4.67
N ASN A 96 19.34 -32.64 4.68
CA ASN A 96 19.95 -33.32 3.52
C ASN A 96 18.93 -33.88 2.50
N ASP A 97 17.65 -33.88 2.87
CA ASP A 97 16.57 -34.48 2.09
C ASP A 97 16.12 -33.63 0.87
N TYR A 98 15.89 -34.29 -0.26
CA TYR A 98 15.51 -33.69 -1.53
C TYR A 98 14.12 -33.04 -1.51
N VAL A 99 13.14 -33.66 -0.85
CA VAL A 99 11.77 -33.11 -0.76
C VAL A 99 11.79 -31.78 0.01
N ASN A 100 12.49 -31.76 1.14
CA ASN A 100 12.67 -30.57 1.95
C ASN A 100 13.39 -29.43 1.21
N LYS A 101 14.39 -29.73 0.35
CA LYS A 101 15.04 -28.72 -0.50
C LYS A 101 14.05 -28.02 -1.44
N LYS A 102 13.07 -28.74 -2.02
CA LYS A 102 12.05 -28.15 -2.90
C LYS A 102 11.10 -27.23 -2.13
N ILE A 103 10.65 -27.64 -0.95
CA ILE A 103 9.76 -26.85 -0.07
C ILE A 103 10.48 -25.58 0.39
N ILE A 104 11.72 -25.72 0.87
CA ILE A 104 12.54 -24.57 1.29
C ILE A 104 12.71 -23.59 0.11
N LYS A 105 13.06 -24.08 -1.09
CA LYS A 105 13.16 -23.23 -2.30
C LYS A 105 11.85 -22.51 -2.62
N PHE A 106 10.70 -23.18 -2.45
CA PHE A 106 9.39 -22.57 -2.62
C PHE A 106 9.15 -21.44 -1.60
N ILE A 107 9.43 -21.69 -0.32
CA ILE A 107 9.31 -20.68 0.75
C ILE A 107 10.23 -19.48 0.47
N TYR A 108 11.49 -19.74 0.12
CA TYR A 108 12.44 -18.67 -0.26
C TYR A 108 11.90 -17.82 -1.40
N ARG A 109 11.42 -18.45 -2.47
CA ARG A 109 10.85 -17.74 -3.61
C ARG A 109 9.61 -16.95 -3.21
N PHE A 110 8.75 -17.53 -2.39
CA PHE A 110 7.53 -16.89 -1.89
C PHE A 110 7.84 -15.65 -1.04
N LEU A 111 8.78 -15.77 -0.09
CA LEU A 111 9.24 -14.66 0.73
C LEU A 111 9.96 -13.58 -0.10
N TYR A 112 10.76 -14.00 -1.09
CA TYR A 112 11.54 -13.11 -1.94
C TYR A 112 10.63 -12.20 -2.77
N ILE A 113 9.62 -12.80 -3.42
CA ILE A 113 8.64 -12.03 -4.20
C ILE A 113 7.85 -11.05 -3.30
N ARG A 114 7.78 -11.32 -1.98
CA ARG A 114 7.05 -10.50 -1.02
C ARG A 114 7.91 -9.43 -0.32
N HIS A 115 9.24 -9.43 -0.40
CA HIS A 115 9.98 -8.35 0.23
C HIS A 115 9.91 -7.05 -0.60
N SER A 116 9.57 -5.93 0.03
CA SER A 116 9.45 -4.62 -0.63
C SER A 116 10.74 -4.11 -1.33
N SER A 117 11.92 -4.61 -0.97
CA SER A 117 13.21 -4.11 -1.48
C SER A 117 13.72 -4.88 -2.70
N TYR A 118 13.30 -6.13 -2.89
CA TYR A 118 13.91 -6.99 -3.91
C TYR A 118 13.48 -6.67 -5.34
N TRP A 119 12.28 -6.11 -5.54
CA TRP A 119 11.86 -5.69 -6.89
C TRP A 119 12.83 -4.67 -7.50
N HIS A 120 13.41 -3.78 -6.68
CA HIS A 120 14.35 -2.76 -7.15
C HIS A 120 15.66 -3.41 -7.63
N LYS A 121 16.17 -4.39 -6.88
CA LYS A 121 17.37 -5.16 -7.24
C LYS A 121 17.14 -5.99 -8.50
N ASP A 122 15.98 -6.61 -8.62
CA ASP A 122 15.59 -7.38 -9.80
C ASP A 122 15.47 -6.48 -11.03
N PHE A 123 14.91 -5.28 -10.87
CA PHE A 123 14.73 -4.35 -11.98
C PHE A 123 16.06 -3.81 -12.51
N GLN A 124 17.02 -3.49 -11.64
CA GLN A 124 18.37 -3.07 -12.06
C GLN A 124 19.10 -4.13 -12.90
N LYS A 125 18.77 -5.42 -12.70
CA LYS A 125 19.36 -6.51 -13.48
C LYS A 125 18.66 -6.76 -14.82
N SER A 126 17.51 -6.12 -15.05
CA SER A 126 16.71 -6.35 -16.26
C SER A 126 17.37 -5.77 -17.50
N GLU A 127 17.19 -6.44 -18.64
CA GLU A 127 17.67 -5.97 -19.95
C GLU A 127 17.08 -4.60 -20.30
N LEU A 128 15.83 -4.33 -19.89
CA LEU A 128 15.21 -3.03 -20.06
C LEU A 128 16.05 -1.93 -19.41
N TYR A 129 16.38 -2.08 -18.13
CA TYR A 129 17.17 -1.10 -17.39
C TYR A 129 18.57 -0.91 -18.00
N LYS A 130 19.25 -2.00 -18.38
CA LYS A 130 20.57 -1.94 -19.03
C LYS A 130 20.52 -1.21 -20.38
N ALA A 131 19.50 -1.48 -21.20
CA ALA A 131 19.32 -0.82 -22.50
C ALA A 131 19.14 0.69 -22.35
N VAL A 132 18.43 1.13 -21.31
CA VAL A 132 18.27 2.55 -20.95
C VAL A 132 19.61 3.18 -20.63
N LEU A 133 20.38 2.56 -19.74
CA LEU A 133 21.69 3.07 -19.34
C LEU A 133 22.60 3.19 -20.56
N GLN A 134 22.61 2.17 -21.43
CA GLN A 134 23.39 2.19 -22.66
C GLN A 134 22.98 3.32 -23.61
N LYS A 135 21.68 3.53 -23.83
CA LYS A 135 21.18 4.58 -24.73
C LYS A 135 21.57 5.98 -24.25
N TYR A 136 21.48 6.24 -22.95
CA TYR A 136 21.66 7.58 -22.40
C TYR A 136 23.05 7.84 -21.81
N ARG A 137 23.98 6.87 -21.88
CA ARG A 137 25.34 7.02 -21.34
C ARG A 137 26.11 8.19 -21.97
N SER A 138 25.85 8.51 -23.23
CA SER A 138 26.48 9.66 -23.91
C SER A 138 25.86 11.01 -23.54
N GLU A 139 24.60 11.04 -23.12
CA GLU A 139 23.86 12.27 -22.83
C GLU A 139 23.94 12.68 -21.36
N ILE A 140 24.06 11.72 -20.44
CA ILE A 140 23.99 11.96 -19.00
C ILE A 140 25.28 11.45 -18.35
N SER A 141 26.14 12.37 -17.95
CA SER A 141 27.33 12.05 -17.15
C SER A 141 26.90 11.35 -15.85
N ASN A 142 27.59 10.26 -15.50
CA ASN A 142 27.39 9.49 -14.27
C ASN A 142 26.06 8.71 -14.17
N ILE A 143 25.34 8.47 -15.28
CA ILE A 143 24.08 7.69 -15.26
C ILE A 143 24.24 6.30 -14.62
N ASP A 144 25.41 5.66 -14.75
CA ASP A 144 25.71 4.35 -14.17
C ASP A 144 25.76 4.35 -12.63
N SER A 145 25.98 5.52 -12.01
CA SER A 145 26.00 5.69 -10.56
C SER A 145 24.65 6.06 -9.96
N MET A 146 23.68 6.43 -10.81
CA MET A 146 22.36 6.89 -10.38
C MET A 146 21.49 5.74 -9.91
N ASN A 147 20.65 6.00 -8.91
CA ASN A 147 19.62 5.06 -8.48
C ASN A 147 18.48 4.98 -9.51
N VAL A 148 17.64 3.94 -9.42
CA VAL A 148 16.53 3.75 -10.37
C VAL A 148 15.56 4.93 -10.38
N ASN A 149 15.32 5.59 -9.23
CA ASN A 149 14.40 6.71 -9.15
C ASN A 149 14.95 7.96 -9.82
N GLU A 150 16.26 8.21 -9.72
CA GLU A 150 16.95 9.31 -10.40
C GLU A 150 16.87 9.13 -11.92
N VAL A 151 17.24 7.94 -12.42
CA VAL A 151 17.11 7.62 -13.85
C VAL A 151 15.65 7.76 -14.29
N ARG A 152 14.70 7.25 -13.50
CA ARG A 152 13.26 7.39 -13.78
C ARG A 152 12.83 8.85 -13.89
N ASN A 153 13.26 9.70 -12.97
CA ASN A 153 12.89 11.11 -12.97
C ASN A 153 13.40 11.81 -14.24
N ILE A 154 14.62 11.50 -14.68
CA ILE A 154 15.16 12.03 -15.94
C ILE A 154 14.32 11.56 -17.13
N LEU A 155 13.97 10.28 -17.19
CA LEU A 155 13.12 9.76 -18.27
C LEU A 155 11.73 10.40 -18.28
N MET A 156 11.16 10.66 -17.09
CA MET A 156 9.87 11.35 -16.97
C MET A 156 9.92 12.78 -17.50
N THR A 157 11.02 13.53 -17.26
CA THR A 157 11.17 14.88 -17.83
C THR A 157 11.26 14.90 -19.36
N LYS A 158 11.56 13.76 -19.99
CA LYS A 158 11.59 13.63 -21.44
C LYS A 158 10.23 13.23 -22.04
N ASN A 159 9.25 12.80 -21.24
CA ASN A 159 7.96 12.34 -21.72
C ASN A 159 6.80 12.59 -20.72
N ASP A 160 6.29 13.81 -20.71
CA ASP A 160 5.25 14.26 -19.77
C ASP A 160 3.94 13.47 -19.88
N LYS A 161 3.64 12.86 -21.04
CA LYS A 161 2.42 12.05 -21.24
C LYS A 161 2.40 10.81 -20.34
N GLN A 162 3.56 10.34 -19.89
CA GLN A 162 3.65 9.17 -19.02
C GLN A 162 3.32 9.48 -17.56
N SER A 163 3.44 10.73 -17.14
CA SER A 163 3.22 11.15 -15.75
C SER A 163 1.83 10.77 -15.25
N GLN A 164 0.80 10.88 -16.10
CA GLN A 164 -0.57 10.49 -15.75
C GLN A 164 -0.72 8.97 -15.52
N VAL A 165 -0.08 8.15 -16.37
CA VAL A 165 -0.13 6.69 -16.26
C VAL A 165 0.59 6.23 -14.98
N ILE A 166 1.76 6.80 -14.72
CA ILE A 166 2.58 6.53 -13.53
C ILE A 166 1.80 6.91 -12.27
N TYR A 167 1.25 8.12 -12.26
CA TYR A 167 0.42 8.61 -11.15
C TYR A 167 -0.76 7.67 -10.87
N THR A 168 -1.47 7.23 -11.92
CA THR A 168 -2.60 6.31 -11.77
C THR A 168 -2.18 4.99 -11.12
N PHE A 169 -1.04 4.41 -11.52
CA PHE A 169 -0.56 3.17 -10.93
C PHE A 169 -0.07 3.35 -9.48
N ILE A 170 0.61 4.46 -9.17
CA ILE A 170 1.06 4.79 -7.81
C ILE A 170 -0.15 5.02 -6.90
N PHE A 171 -1.14 5.78 -7.38
CA PHE A 171 -2.37 6.04 -6.65
C PHE A 171 -3.12 4.74 -6.33
N ARG A 172 -3.36 3.88 -7.33
CA ARG A 172 -4.00 2.56 -7.14
C ARG A 172 -3.24 1.69 -6.15
N SER A 173 -1.91 1.67 -6.28
CA SER A 173 -1.03 0.97 -5.34
C SER A 173 -1.25 1.45 -3.90
N SER A 174 -1.23 2.77 -3.68
CA SER A 174 -1.38 3.33 -2.33
C SER A 174 -2.77 3.09 -1.77
N MET A 175 -3.80 3.29 -2.60
CA MET A 175 -5.20 3.10 -2.23
C MET A 175 -5.49 1.67 -1.75
N PHE A 176 -5.04 0.66 -2.48
CA PHE A 176 -5.24 -0.73 -2.06
C PHE A 176 -4.49 -1.08 -0.77
N ASP A 177 -3.28 -0.54 -0.57
CA ASP A 177 -2.56 -0.70 0.68
C ASP A 177 -3.30 -0.03 1.85
N HIS A 178 -3.89 1.15 1.65
CA HIS A 178 -4.69 1.84 2.66
C HIS A 178 -5.98 1.08 2.99
N ILE A 179 -6.71 0.58 1.99
CA ILE A 179 -7.90 -0.26 2.21
C ILE A 179 -7.54 -1.51 3.02
N SER A 180 -6.44 -2.17 2.66
CA SER A 180 -5.90 -3.31 3.43
C SER A 180 -5.60 -2.94 4.89
N THR A 181 -5.03 -1.76 5.13
CA THR A 181 -4.76 -1.26 6.50
C THR A 181 -6.05 -0.99 7.26
N VAL A 182 -7.05 -0.36 6.63
CA VAL A 182 -8.37 -0.14 7.24
C VAL A 182 -9.04 -1.46 7.61
N PHE A 183 -8.99 -2.47 6.75
CA PHE A 183 -9.51 -3.80 7.07
C PHE A 183 -8.79 -4.43 8.26
N ILE A 184 -7.46 -4.33 8.33
CA ILE A 184 -6.71 -4.82 9.50
C ILE A 184 -7.18 -4.13 10.77
N LEU A 185 -7.40 -2.81 10.75
CA LEU A 185 -7.89 -2.09 11.92
C LEU A 185 -9.26 -2.60 12.38
N ILE A 186 -10.20 -2.80 11.46
CA ILE A 186 -11.52 -3.36 11.79
C ILE A 186 -11.39 -4.77 12.39
N ILE A 187 -10.52 -5.63 11.84
CA ILE A 187 -10.31 -6.99 12.37
C ILE A 187 -9.64 -6.96 13.75
N VAL A 188 -8.68 -6.07 13.97
CA VAL A 188 -8.08 -5.87 15.30
C VAL A 188 -9.13 -5.39 16.29
N THR A 189 -9.99 -4.46 15.92
CA THR A 189 -11.10 -4.01 16.76
C THR A 189 -12.06 -5.16 17.07
N LEU A 190 -12.41 -6.00 16.10
CA LEU A 190 -13.24 -7.19 16.30
C LEU A 190 -12.60 -8.17 17.30
N PHE A 191 -11.28 -8.37 17.19
CA PHE A 191 -10.52 -9.21 18.11
C PHE A 191 -10.51 -8.65 19.54
N VAL A 192 -10.26 -7.34 19.70
CA VAL A 192 -10.32 -6.63 20.99
C VAL A 192 -11.71 -6.75 21.62
N GLN A 193 -12.77 -6.55 20.83
CA GLN A 193 -14.16 -6.75 21.27
C GLN A 193 -14.39 -8.17 21.80
N GLY A 194 -13.84 -9.19 21.15
CA GLY A 194 -13.94 -10.58 21.62
C GLY A 194 -13.20 -10.83 22.94
N ILE A 195 -12.06 -10.18 23.18
CA ILE A 195 -11.28 -10.33 24.42
C ILE A 195 -11.95 -9.61 25.60
N PHE A 196 -12.39 -8.36 25.39
CA PHE A 196 -12.89 -7.49 26.46
C PHE A 196 -14.42 -7.51 26.61
N ASN A 197 -15.12 -8.30 25.79
CA ASN A 197 -16.58 -8.40 25.78
C ASN A 197 -17.29 -7.03 25.59
N ILE A 198 -16.74 -6.17 24.73
CA ILE A 198 -17.30 -4.83 24.42
C ILE A 198 -18.12 -4.93 23.13
N SER A 199 -19.33 -4.36 23.08
CA SER A 199 -20.22 -4.44 21.90
C SER A 199 -19.98 -3.36 20.84
N LEU A 200 -18.72 -3.05 20.49
CA LEU A 200 -18.40 -1.89 19.64
C LEU A 200 -18.85 -2.06 18.17
N LEU A 201 -18.54 -3.20 17.55
CA LEU A 201 -18.92 -3.56 16.19
C LEU A 201 -20.17 -4.43 16.17
N LYS A 202 -20.98 -4.28 15.13
CA LYS A 202 -22.18 -5.09 14.86
C LYS A 202 -21.79 -6.56 14.73
N VAL A 203 -22.57 -7.40 15.39
CA VAL A 203 -22.44 -8.85 15.38
C VAL A 203 -23.67 -9.45 14.69
N GLY A 204 -23.47 -10.54 13.95
CA GLY A 204 -24.56 -11.27 13.30
C GLY A 204 -24.08 -11.96 12.02
N LYS A 205 -24.86 -12.91 11.51
CA LYS A 205 -24.56 -13.65 10.28
C LYS A 205 -24.14 -12.74 9.10
N PRO A 206 -24.86 -11.65 8.75
CA PRO A 206 -24.45 -10.81 7.63
C PRO A 206 -23.09 -10.13 7.84
N TYR A 207 -22.82 -9.63 9.05
CA TYR A 207 -21.55 -8.96 9.39
C TYR A 207 -20.39 -9.95 9.46
N ASN A 208 -20.62 -11.18 9.92
CA ASN A 208 -19.60 -12.23 9.91
C ASN A 208 -19.10 -12.53 8.48
N TYR A 209 -19.99 -12.56 7.48
CA TYR A 209 -19.58 -12.70 6.08
C TYR A 209 -18.74 -11.52 5.60
N ILE A 210 -19.09 -10.29 5.99
CA ILE A 210 -18.30 -9.10 5.66
C ILE A 210 -16.90 -9.19 6.26
N TYR A 211 -16.78 -9.51 7.56
CA TYR A 211 -15.48 -9.65 8.22
C TYR A 211 -14.63 -10.77 7.59
N PHE A 212 -15.27 -11.89 7.23
CA PHE A 212 -14.59 -12.98 6.53
C PHE A 212 -14.05 -12.55 5.16
N ILE A 213 -14.84 -11.82 4.37
CA ILE A 213 -14.40 -11.28 3.08
C ILE A 213 -13.23 -10.29 3.30
N MET A 214 -13.29 -9.43 4.31
CA MET A 214 -12.18 -8.52 4.65
C MET A 214 -10.89 -9.29 4.93
N ILE A 215 -10.95 -10.37 5.72
CA ILE A 215 -9.78 -11.22 6.01
C ILE A 215 -9.17 -11.79 4.73
N ILE A 216 -9.99 -12.28 3.80
CA ILE A 216 -9.52 -12.80 2.50
C ILE A 216 -8.90 -11.68 1.65
N LEU A 217 -9.49 -10.48 1.66
CA LEU A 217 -9.02 -9.36 0.85
C LEU A 217 -7.74 -8.72 1.39
N ILE A 218 -7.47 -8.76 2.69
CA ILE A 218 -6.24 -8.18 3.29
C ILE A 218 -4.96 -8.62 2.55
N PRO A 219 -4.66 -9.92 2.36
CA PRO A 219 -3.44 -10.35 1.67
C PRO A 219 -3.47 -10.08 0.15
N LEU A 220 -4.65 -10.00 -0.47
CA LEU A 220 -4.80 -9.69 -1.89
C LEU A 220 -4.51 -8.20 -2.15
N LEU A 221 -5.10 -7.33 -1.34
CA LEU A 221 -4.95 -5.87 -1.43
C LEU A 221 -3.59 -5.40 -0.92
N GLY A 222 -3.05 -5.97 0.16
CA GLY A 222 -1.73 -5.63 0.69
C GLY A 222 -0.56 -6.04 -0.22
N ASN A 223 -0.81 -6.84 -1.25
CA ASN A 223 0.16 -7.15 -2.30
C ASN A 223 0.13 -6.15 -3.48
N SER A 224 -0.81 -5.21 -3.48
CA SER A 224 -1.01 -4.28 -4.59
C SER A 224 0.22 -3.44 -4.90
N LYS A 225 0.95 -2.96 -3.88
CA LYS A 225 2.21 -2.25 -4.07
C LYS A 225 3.26 -3.07 -4.77
N ARG A 226 3.27 -4.39 -4.58
CA ARG A 226 4.20 -5.29 -5.27
C ARG A 226 3.82 -5.49 -6.75
N PHE A 227 2.58 -5.25 -7.11
CA PHE A 227 2.10 -5.42 -8.48
C PHE A 227 2.09 -4.11 -9.28
N PHE A 228 1.53 -3.05 -8.71
CA PHE A 228 1.34 -1.77 -9.41
C PHE A 228 2.57 -0.86 -9.33
N PHE A 229 3.31 -0.86 -8.21
CA PHE A 229 4.47 0.02 -8.05
C PHE A 229 5.59 -0.32 -9.05
N PRO A 230 6.03 -1.60 -9.23
CA PRO A 230 7.04 -1.91 -10.23
C PRO A 230 6.60 -1.58 -11.66
N LYS A 231 5.30 -1.71 -11.96
CA LYS A 231 4.74 -1.30 -13.26
C LYS A 231 4.87 0.20 -13.44
N ALA A 232 4.47 1.00 -12.44
CA ALA A 232 4.61 2.45 -12.47
C ALA A 232 6.07 2.88 -12.71
N ILE A 233 7.01 2.25 -12.00
CA ILE A 233 8.44 2.55 -12.14
C ILE A 233 8.97 2.16 -13.51
N ARG A 234 8.46 1.09 -14.13
CA ARG A 234 8.93 0.61 -15.45
C ARG A 234 8.42 1.41 -16.64
N VAL A 235 7.27 2.10 -16.52
CA VAL A 235 6.65 2.85 -17.63
C VAL A 235 7.61 3.84 -18.30
N PRO A 236 8.40 4.66 -17.56
CA PRO A 236 9.40 5.53 -18.18
C PRO A 236 10.46 4.80 -19.00
N PHE A 237 10.83 3.60 -18.57
CA PHE A 237 11.88 2.81 -19.20
C PHE A 237 11.38 2.07 -20.46
N SER A 238 10.06 1.87 -20.61
CA SER A 238 9.50 1.10 -21.74
C SER A 238 9.29 1.91 -23.02
N ASN A 239 9.29 3.24 -22.97
CA ASN A 239 9.10 4.10 -24.15
C ASN A 239 10.42 4.73 -24.60
N ILE A 240 11.44 3.88 -24.68
CA ILE A 240 12.75 4.23 -25.25
C ILE A 240 12.72 4.19 -26.76
#